data_AF-A0A9D2U362-F1
#
_entry.id   AF-A0A9D2U362-F1
#
_cell.length_a   1.000
_cell.length_b   1.000
_cell.length_c   1.000
_cell.angle_alpha   90.00
_cell.angle_beta   90.00
_cell.angle_gamma   90.00
#
_symmetry.space_group_name_H-M   'P 1'
#
loop_
_entity.id
_entity.type
_entity.pdbx_description
1 polymer ?
#
loop_
_entity_poly.entity_id
_entity_poly.type
_entity_poly.pdbx_seq_one_letter_code
_entity_poly.pdbx_strand_id
1 'polypeptide(L)'
;MEETEAEKSICRLDCCGACRRREDCGGCIKTEGHPFGGRCIAAEIIKRGDFAAFEEFKKKLIDEFNSLGIEGLEVKDLNLLNGFYVNLEYPLANGQTVKLLEDHNIYLGNQIEIPGRDRYYGIVGDDKYLLVCSYKCNGAEPQIICYKKR
;
A
#
# COMPACT_ATOMS: atom_id res chain seq x y z
N MET A 1 5.86 -36.69 -8.50
CA MET A 1 5.08 -35.88 -9.46
C MET A 1 5.15 -34.46 -8.96
N GLU A 2 6.08 -33.70 -9.53
CA GLU A 2 6.34 -32.30 -9.21
C GLU A 2 5.11 -31.48 -9.58
N GLU A 3 4.47 -30.88 -8.57
CA GLU A 3 3.51 -29.79 -8.80
C GLU A 3 4.30 -28.65 -9.44
N THR A 4 3.97 -28.33 -10.68
CA THR A 4 4.55 -27.24 -11.44
C THR A 4 4.35 -25.92 -10.68
N GLU A 5 5.38 -25.07 -10.67
CA GLU A 5 5.46 -23.76 -10.01
C GLU A 5 4.48 -22.69 -10.57
N ALA A 6 3.25 -23.08 -10.94
CA ALA A 6 2.26 -22.19 -11.49
C ALA A 6 1.36 -21.62 -10.37
N GLU A 7 1.51 -20.30 -10.16
CA GLU A 7 0.56 -19.40 -9.48
C GLU A 7 0.41 -19.53 -7.96
N LYS A 8 1.42 -19.12 -7.19
CA LYS A 8 1.28 -18.90 -5.72
C LYS A 8 0.44 -17.67 -5.37
N SER A 9 0.22 -16.75 -6.32
CA SER A 9 -0.53 -15.51 -6.14
C SER A 9 -1.08 -14.95 -7.46
N ILE A 10 -2.19 -14.21 -7.39
CA ILE A 10 -2.82 -13.53 -8.55
C ILE A 10 -1.85 -12.55 -9.21
N CYS A 11 -1.08 -11.82 -8.40
CA CYS A 11 -0.13 -10.82 -8.87
C CYS A 11 1.26 -11.36 -9.20
N ARG A 12 1.47 -12.68 -9.13
CA ARG A 12 2.78 -13.33 -9.36
C ARG A 12 3.89 -12.85 -8.40
N LEU A 13 3.57 -12.00 -7.42
CA LEU A 13 4.46 -11.60 -6.35
C LEU A 13 4.42 -12.65 -5.23
N ASP A 14 5.58 -12.96 -4.66
CA ASP A 14 5.65 -13.86 -3.52
C ASP A 14 5.28 -13.13 -2.22
N CYS A 15 4.01 -12.79 -2.05
CA CYS A 15 3.50 -12.23 -0.81
C CYS A 15 3.41 -13.28 0.32
N CYS A 16 3.56 -14.57 0.02
CA CYS A 16 3.24 -15.69 0.91
C CYS A 16 4.47 -16.44 1.46
N GLY A 17 5.64 -16.32 0.83
CA GLY A 17 6.83 -17.12 1.13
C GLY A 17 7.38 -16.99 2.55
N ALA A 18 7.30 -15.78 3.14
CA ALA A 18 7.81 -15.49 4.49
C ALA A 18 6.81 -14.74 5.40
N CYS A 19 5.54 -14.67 5.01
CA CYS A 19 4.55 -13.90 5.76
C CYS A 19 4.15 -14.62 7.05
N ARG A 20 4.41 -14.00 8.21
CA ARG A 20 4.02 -14.54 9.52
C ARG A 20 2.51 -14.67 9.73
N ARG A 21 1.70 -14.00 8.91
CA ARG A 21 0.23 -13.99 8.99
C ARG A 21 -0.44 -14.77 7.85
N ARG A 22 0.27 -15.74 7.27
CA ARG A 22 -0.23 -16.53 6.15
C ARG A 22 -1.53 -17.28 6.47
N GLU A 23 -1.68 -17.73 7.72
CA GLU A 23 -2.89 -18.42 8.18
C GLU A 23 -4.11 -17.47 8.20
N ASP A 24 -3.95 -16.28 8.77
CA ASP A 24 -4.99 -15.24 8.79
C ASP A 24 -5.35 -14.71 7.38
N CYS A 25 -4.39 -14.72 6.46
CA CYS A 25 -4.51 -14.10 5.15
C CYS A 25 -5.56 -14.77 4.26
N GLY A 26 -5.74 -16.09 4.40
CA GLY A 26 -6.56 -16.91 3.49
C GLY A 26 -5.96 -17.10 2.09
N GLY A 27 -5.12 -16.17 1.63
CA GLY A 27 -4.39 -16.21 0.35
C GLY A 27 -5.24 -15.75 -0.82
N CYS A 28 -4.66 -14.91 -1.69
CA CYS A 28 -5.41 -14.21 -2.74
C CYS A 28 -6.13 -15.12 -3.74
N ILE A 29 -5.67 -16.34 -4.00
CA ILE A 29 -6.37 -17.26 -4.92
C ILE A 29 -7.63 -17.82 -4.25
N LYS A 30 -7.51 -18.30 -3.02
CA LYS A 30 -8.63 -18.90 -2.27
C LYS A 30 -9.69 -17.88 -1.89
N THR A 31 -9.28 -16.64 -1.62
CA THR A 31 -10.18 -15.54 -1.26
C THR A 31 -10.61 -14.69 -2.45
N GLU A 32 -10.36 -15.16 -3.68
CA GLU A 32 -10.73 -14.44 -4.89
C GLU A 32 -10.25 -12.97 -4.91
N GLY A 33 -9.01 -12.72 -4.49
CA GLY A 33 -8.42 -11.39 -4.45
C GLY A 33 -8.74 -10.60 -3.19
N HIS A 34 -9.33 -11.23 -2.17
CA HIS A 34 -9.66 -10.61 -0.89
C HIS A 34 -8.83 -11.16 0.29
N PRO A 35 -7.49 -11.02 0.27
CA PRO A 35 -6.67 -11.46 1.41
C PRO A 35 -7.08 -10.72 2.68
N PHE A 36 -7.06 -11.40 3.83
CA PHE A 36 -7.53 -10.87 5.13
C PHE A 36 -8.99 -10.40 5.13
N GLY A 37 -9.80 -10.78 4.14
CA GLY A 37 -11.20 -10.35 3.99
C GLY A 37 -11.39 -8.92 3.47
N GLY A 38 -10.31 -8.18 3.20
CA GLY A 38 -10.38 -6.85 2.60
C GLY A 38 -10.07 -6.87 1.11
N ARG A 39 -10.04 -5.69 0.50
CA ARG A 39 -9.75 -5.48 -0.93
C ARG A 39 -8.25 -5.52 -1.21
N CYS A 40 -7.83 -6.16 -2.31
CA CYS A 40 -6.45 -6.01 -2.82
C CYS A 40 -6.43 -5.27 -4.15
N ILE A 41 -5.76 -4.10 -4.19
CA ILE A 41 -5.70 -3.27 -5.40
C ILE A 41 -5.06 -4.00 -6.58
N ALA A 42 -4.00 -4.77 -6.35
CA ALA A 42 -3.36 -5.56 -7.40
C ALA A 42 -4.30 -6.64 -7.95
N ALA A 43 -4.99 -7.37 -7.06
CA ALA A 43 -5.87 -8.45 -7.49
C ALA A 43 -7.05 -7.92 -8.31
N GLU A 44 -7.63 -6.78 -7.92
CA GLU A 44 -8.72 -6.17 -8.68
C GLU A 44 -8.31 -5.68 -10.06
N ILE A 45 -7.16 -5.01 -10.17
CA ILE A 45 -6.68 -4.50 -11.46
C ILE A 45 -6.36 -5.67 -12.40
N ILE A 46 -5.67 -6.69 -11.90
CA ILE A 46 -5.30 -7.87 -12.69
C ILE A 46 -6.54 -8.65 -13.12
N LYS A 47 -7.56 -8.77 -12.25
CA LYS A 47 -8.83 -9.42 -12.62
C LYS A 47 -9.60 -8.65 -13.70
N ARG A 48 -9.52 -7.32 -13.72
CA ARG A 48 -10.20 -6.48 -14.73
C ARG A 48 -9.44 -6.39 -16.04
N GLY A 49 -8.12 -6.62 -16.00
CA GLY A 49 -7.26 -6.62 -17.18
C GLY A 49 -6.27 -7.77 -17.09
N ASP A 50 -5.00 -7.44 -16.85
CA ASP A 50 -3.92 -8.41 -16.70
C ASP A 50 -2.80 -7.82 -15.83
N PHE A 51 -1.67 -8.53 -15.77
CA PHE A 51 -0.50 -8.05 -15.05
C PHE A 51 0.12 -6.78 -15.67
N ALA A 52 0.01 -6.57 -16.98
CA ALA A 52 0.52 -5.38 -17.63
C ALA A 52 -0.29 -4.13 -17.23
N ALA A 53 -1.62 -4.27 -17.10
CA ALA A 53 -2.49 -3.22 -16.59
C ALA A 53 -2.13 -2.81 -15.15
N PHE A 54 -1.74 -3.78 -14.31
CA PHE A 54 -1.26 -3.50 -12.95
C PHE A 54 0.07 -2.73 -12.95
N GLU A 55 1.03 -3.13 -13.78
CA GLU A 55 2.32 -2.43 -13.93
C GLU A 55 2.14 -1.00 -14.45
N GLU A 56 1.25 -0.79 -15.43
CA GLU A 56 0.90 0.54 -15.92
C GLU A 56 0.25 1.40 -14.83
N PHE A 57 -0.70 0.83 -14.09
CA PHE A 57 -1.33 1.52 -12.96
C PHE A 57 -0.32 1.92 -11.90
N LYS A 58 0.62 1.02 -11.55
CA LYS A 58 1.68 1.28 -10.58
C LYS A 58 2.58 2.45 -11.02
N LYS A 59 2.98 2.48 -12.31
CA LYS A 59 3.74 3.60 -12.88
C LYS A 59 2.97 4.92 -12.80
N LYS A 60 1.69 4.93 -13.19
CA LYS A 60 0.82 6.11 -13.07
C LYS A 60 0.73 6.61 -11.63
N LEU A 61 0.61 5.70 -10.66
CA LEU A 61 0.56 6.07 -9.24
C LEU A 61 1.86 6.72 -8.76
N ILE A 62 3.01 6.19 -9.20
CA ILE A 62 4.34 6.77 -8.92
C ILE A 62 4.42 8.19 -9.49
N ASP A 63 4.04 8.38 -10.74
CA ASP A 63 4.05 9.70 -11.40
C ASP A 63 3.13 10.69 -10.68
N GLU A 64 1.95 10.24 -10.24
CA GLU A 64 1.00 11.05 -9.48
C GLU A 64 1.56 11.49 -8.12
N PHE A 65 2.24 10.60 -7.38
CA PHE A 65 2.91 10.97 -6.12
C PHE A 65 4.01 12.00 -6.34
N ASN A 66 4.88 11.77 -7.33
CA ASN A 66 5.97 12.70 -7.66
C ASN A 66 5.43 14.06 -8.15
N SER A 67 4.27 14.07 -8.80
CA SER A 67 3.59 15.29 -9.25
C SER A 67 2.91 16.09 -8.13
N LEU A 68 2.88 15.60 -6.89
CA LEU A 68 2.35 16.37 -5.75
C LEU A 68 3.26 17.55 -5.37
N GLY A 69 4.52 17.58 -5.83
CA GLY A 69 5.45 18.67 -5.54
C GLY A 69 5.86 18.78 -4.08
N ILE A 70 5.82 17.67 -3.33
CA ILE A 70 6.20 17.61 -1.92
C ILE A 70 7.73 17.62 -1.83
N GLU A 71 8.29 18.58 -1.11
CA GLU A 71 9.74 18.73 -0.97
C GLU A 71 10.39 17.47 -0.38
N GLY A 72 11.43 16.98 -1.06
CA GLY A 72 12.19 15.81 -0.66
C GLY A 72 11.48 14.47 -0.85
N LEU A 73 10.29 14.44 -1.43
CA LEU A 73 9.59 13.21 -1.79
C LEU A 73 10.01 12.76 -3.19
N GLU A 74 10.66 11.61 -3.28
CA GLU A 74 10.97 10.92 -4.54
C GLU A 74 10.49 9.47 -4.45
N VAL A 75 9.51 9.12 -5.28
CA VAL A 75 8.95 7.76 -5.34
C VAL A 75 9.54 7.02 -6.52
N LYS A 76 10.25 5.92 -6.23
CA LYS A 76 10.89 5.06 -7.24
C LYS A 76 10.16 3.75 -7.46
N ASP A 77 9.53 3.24 -6.42
CA ASP A 77 8.81 1.98 -6.45
C ASP A 77 7.74 1.92 -5.35
N LEU A 78 6.77 1.03 -5.55
CA LEU A 78 5.65 0.80 -4.64
C LEU A 78 5.49 -0.69 -4.33
N ASN A 79 5.28 -1.00 -3.06
CA ASN A 79 5.07 -2.35 -2.56
C ASN A 79 3.59 -2.56 -2.19
N LEU A 80 3.14 -3.81 -2.20
CA LEU A 80 1.84 -4.15 -1.64
C LEU A 80 1.92 -4.18 -0.12
N LEU A 81 1.21 -3.27 0.52
CA LEU A 81 1.21 -3.09 1.97
C LEU A 81 -0.18 -3.39 2.53
N ASN A 82 -0.23 -4.19 3.59
CA ASN A 82 -1.46 -4.44 4.33
C ASN A 82 -1.83 -3.18 5.14
N GLY A 83 -3.09 -2.77 5.04
CA GLY A 83 -3.68 -1.61 5.69
C GLY A 83 -3.39 -1.58 7.19
N PHE A 84 -3.43 -2.71 7.88
CA PHE A 84 -3.13 -2.81 9.30
C PHE A 84 -1.76 -2.22 9.69
N TYR A 85 -0.75 -2.26 8.79
CA TYR A 85 0.57 -1.68 9.06
C TYR A 85 0.67 -0.20 8.72
N VAL A 86 -0.15 0.30 7.79
CA VAL A 86 -0.01 1.64 7.20
C VAL A 86 -1.16 2.58 7.53
N ASN A 87 -2.25 2.07 8.12
CA ASN A 87 -3.42 2.83 8.54
C ASN A 87 -3.19 3.45 9.92
N LEU A 88 -2.31 4.45 9.92
CA LEU A 88 -1.97 5.20 11.13
C LEU A 88 -3.17 6.02 11.61
N GLU A 89 -3.22 6.28 12.91
CA GLU A 89 -4.23 7.12 13.53
C GLU A 89 -3.70 8.55 13.65
N TYR A 90 -4.27 9.46 12.86
CA TYR A 90 -3.77 10.83 12.72
C TYR A 90 -4.50 11.79 13.68
N PRO A 91 -3.77 12.53 14.54
CA PRO A 91 -4.37 13.58 15.36
C PRO A 91 -4.77 14.79 14.51
N LEU A 92 -5.98 15.30 14.72
CA LEU A 92 -6.53 16.49 14.07
C LEU A 92 -6.52 17.68 15.05
N ALA A 93 -6.52 18.90 14.49
CA ALA A 93 -6.48 20.14 15.29
C ALA A 93 -7.68 20.33 16.23
N ASN A 94 -8.81 19.67 15.95
CA ASN A 94 -10.00 19.70 16.80
C ASN A 94 -9.95 18.68 17.97
N GLY A 95 -8.81 18.03 18.19
CA GLY A 95 -8.62 17.04 19.25
C GLY A 95 -9.15 15.64 18.93
N GLN A 96 -9.73 15.42 17.74
CA GLN A 96 -10.12 14.09 17.28
C GLN A 96 -8.96 13.36 16.62
N THR A 97 -9.09 12.04 16.49
CA THR A 97 -8.22 11.22 15.67
C THR A 97 -8.98 10.64 14.49
N VAL A 98 -8.27 10.33 13.40
CA VAL A 98 -8.86 9.73 12.20
C VAL A 98 -7.94 8.67 11.60
N LYS A 99 -8.55 7.56 11.14
CA LYS A 99 -7.95 6.61 10.22
C LYS A 99 -8.52 6.87 8.81
N LEU A 100 -7.64 6.92 7.81
CA LEU A 100 -8.01 7.27 6.43
C LEU A 100 -8.04 6.05 5.49
N LEU A 101 -7.55 4.91 5.97
CA LEU A 101 -7.50 3.65 5.24
C LEU A 101 -8.32 2.59 5.99
N GLU A 102 -8.46 1.43 5.37
CA GLU A 102 -9.05 0.22 5.95
C GLU A 102 -7.96 -0.81 6.31
N ASP A 103 -8.02 -1.36 7.52
CA ASP A 103 -6.99 -2.27 8.06
C ASP A 103 -6.88 -3.59 7.27
N HIS A 104 -7.97 -4.08 6.68
CA HIS A 104 -7.98 -5.35 5.96
C HIS A 104 -7.62 -5.23 4.47
N ASN A 105 -7.53 -4.00 3.94
CA ASN A 105 -7.22 -3.78 2.53
C ASN A 105 -5.71 -3.87 2.27
N ILE A 106 -5.34 -4.19 1.03
CA ILE A 106 -3.98 -4.15 0.52
C ILE A 106 -3.84 -3.00 -0.46
N TYR A 107 -2.91 -2.09 -0.17
CA TYR A 107 -2.63 -0.87 -0.93
C TYR A 107 -1.27 -0.94 -1.60
N LEU A 108 -1.00 -0.04 -2.54
CA LEU A 108 0.36 0.25 -2.98
C LEU A 108 0.97 1.34 -2.09
N GLY A 109 2.20 1.16 -1.63
CA GLY A 109 2.83 2.15 -0.77
C GLY A 109 4.29 1.89 -0.51
N ASN A 110 4.93 2.82 0.18
CA ASN A 110 6.32 2.69 0.61
C ASN A 110 6.65 3.64 1.77
N GLN A 111 7.75 3.36 2.46
CA GLN A 111 8.40 4.34 3.33
C GLN A 111 9.55 4.99 2.56
N ILE A 112 9.62 6.32 2.60
CA ILE A 112 10.69 7.10 1.98
C ILE A 112 11.48 7.80 3.09
N GLU A 113 12.77 7.49 3.17
CA GLU A 113 13.69 8.17 4.09
C GLU A 113 14.03 9.58 3.59
N ILE A 114 14.09 10.53 4.52
CA ILE A 114 14.52 11.88 4.22
C ILE A 114 15.92 12.06 4.82
N PRO A 115 16.98 12.19 3.99
CA PRO A 115 18.35 12.29 4.49
C PRO A 115 18.52 13.38 5.54
N GLY A 116 19.13 13.03 6.68
CA GLY A 116 19.41 13.97 7.76
C GLY A 116 18.21 14.38 8.61
N ARG A 117 17.04 13.72 8.46
CA ARG A 117 15.86 13.94 9.30
C ARG A 117 15.52 12.72 10.16
N ASP A 118 14.83 12.95 11.28
CA ASP A 118 14.31 11.93 12.19
C ASP A 118 12.90 11.42 11.80
N ARG A 119 12.43 11.85 10.61
CA ARG A 119 11.11 11.57 10.08
C ARG A 119 11.19 10.97 8.69
N TYR A 120 10.19 10.16 8.39
CA TYR A 120 10.00 9.46 7.14
C TYR A 120 8.72 9.94 6.47
N TYR A 121 8.66 9.89 5.14
CA TYR A 121 7.39 9.92 4.45
C TYR A 121 6.81 8.50 4.37
N GLY A 122 5.53 8.37 4.70
CA GLY A 122 4.72 7.21 4.33
C GLY A 122 3.83 7.59 3.16
N ILE A 123 3.91 6.82 2.07
CA ILE A 123 3.03 6.96 0.91
C ILE A 123 2.15 5.71 0.81
N VAL A 124 0.85 5.93 0.60
CA VAL A 124 -0.13 4.86 0.39
C VAL A 124 -1.13 5.30 -0.66
N GLY A 125 -1.44 4.46 -1.63
CA GLY A 125 -2.40 4.76 -2.68
C GLY A 125 -3.10 3.53 -3.24
N ASP A 126 -4.30 3.79 -3.76
CA ASP A 126 -5.12 2.86 -4.53
C ASP A 126 -5.77 3.60 -5.70
N ASP A 127 -6.79 3.02 -6.35
CA ASP A 127 -7.55 3.65 -7.45
C ASP A 127 -8.42 4.84 -7.04
N LYS A 128 -8.55 5.13 -5.74
CA LYS A 128 -9.43 6.19 -5.23
C LYS A 128 -8.67 7.32 -4.58
N TYR A 129 -7.57 7.02 -3.89
CA TYR A 129 -6.87 8.00 -3.07
C TYR A 129 -5.35 7.89 -3.14
N LEU A 130 -4.70 9.03 -2.91
CA LEU A 130 -3.29 9.16 -2.57
C LEU A 130 -3.20 9.72 -1.15
N LEU A 131 -2.42 9.07 -0.30
CA LEU A 131 -2.09 9.51 1.04
C LEU A 131 -0.58 9.68 1.13
N VAL A 132 -0.14 10.87 1.54
CA VAL A 132 1.23 11.15 1.96
C VAL A 132 1.17 11.64 3.40
N CYS A 133 1.97 11.02 4.26
CA CYS A 133 2.11 11.41 5.66
C CYS A 133 3.58 11.49 6.04
N SER A 134 3.88 12.17 7.14
CA SER A 134 5.18 12.09 7.80
C SER A 134 5.05 11.46 9.18
N TYR A 135 6.02 10.68 9.61
CA TYR A 135 6.05 10.06 10.94
C TYR A 135 7.48 9.82 11.41
N LYS A 136 7.64 9.64 12.72
CA LYS A 136 8.88 9.17 13.35
C LYS A 136 8.93 7.63 13.38
N CYS A 137 10.04 7.06 13.85
CA CYS A 137 10.24 5.61 13.97
C CYS A 137 8.98 4.87 14.46
N ASN A 138 8.68 3.74 13.80
CA ASN A 138 7.52 2.89 14.08
C ASN A 138 6.15 3.57 13.89
N GLY A 139 6.05 4.58 13.03
CA GLY A 139 4.78 5.26 12.74
C GLY A 139 4.35 6.25 13.84
N ALA A 140 5.26 6.63 14.74
CA ALA A 140 4.97 7.55 15.83
C ALA A 140 4.76 8.99 15.35
N GLU A 141 3.94 9.75 16.06
CA GLU A 141 3.59 11.14 15.75
C GLU A 141 3.23 11.38 14.26
N PRO A 142 2.25 10.64 13.74
CA PRO A 142 1.90 10.71 12.33
C PRO A 142 1.24 12.05 12.00
N GLN A 143 1.60 12.61 10.85
CA GLN A 143 1.07 13.88 10.34
C GLN A 143 0.65 13.71 8.88
N ILE A 144 -0.58 14.08 8.57
CA ILE A 144 -1.06 14.08 7.19
C ILE A 144 -0.39 15.24 6.44
N ILE A 145 0.27 14.94 5.33
CA ILE A 145 0.84 15.94 4.42
C ILE A 145 -0.11 16.18 3.24
N CYS A 146 -0.67 15.10 2.69
CA CYS A 146 -1.62 15.16 1.60
C CYS A 146 -2.59 13.98 1.67
N TYR A 147 -3.88 14.22 1.53
CA TYR A 147 -4.88 13.20 1.26
C TYR A 147 -5.72 13.66 0.08
N LYS A 148 -5.52 13.03 -1.08
CA LYS A 148 -6.06 13.47 -2.36
C LYS A 148 -6.88 12.37 -2.97
N LYS A 149 -8.10 12.71 -3.39
CA LYS A 149 -8.92 11.84 -4.24
C LYS A 149 -8.38 11.84 -5.67
N ARG A 150 -8.30 10.65 -6.27
CA ARG A 150 -7.89 10.43 -7.66
C ARG A 150 -9.07 10.62 -8.61
#